data_AF-A0A1J6XDM0-F1
#
_entry.id   AF-A0A1J6XDM0-F1
#
_cell.length_a   1.000
_cell.length_b   1.000
_cell.length_c   1.000
_cell.angle_alpha   90.00
_cell.angle_beta   90.00
_cell.angle_gamma   90.00
#
_symmetry.space_group_name_H-M   'P 1'
#
loop_
_entity.id
_entity.type
_entity.pdbx_description
1 polymer ?
#
loop_
_entity_poly.entity_id
_entity_poly.type
_entity_poly.pdbx_seq_one_letter_code
_entity_poly.pdbx_strand_id
1 'polypeptide(L)'
;MTAVLDGDVVRQRRALNWITSLHAYEEHWRRVGRTPRENTRAKTTLPNDARHLGEWARYQRRFEGGLNAYQRARLDVSPAFEWDILERAWNQRLEECATFLSTAGRLPRLHAAEPSEFILARWLGRQLFRLQCGRLETKRAVELHRLLRKARRV
;
A
#
# COMPACT_ATOMS: atom_id res chain seq x y z
N MET A 1 29.33 33.10 -17.05
CA MET A 1 28.56 32.16 -17.91
C MET A 1 28.71 30.69 -17.52
N THR A 2 29.70 30.30 -16.70
CA THR A 2 29.95 28.89 -16.27
C THR A 2 29.02 28.36 -15.18
N ALA A 3 28.65 29.18 -14.18
CA ALA A 3 27.82 28.73 -13.05
C ALA A 3 26.37 28.33 -13.42
N VAL A 4 25.82 28.91 -14.49
CA VAL A 4 24.46 28.60 -14.97
C VAL A 4 24.40 27.23 -15.64
N LEU A 5 25.47 26.83 -16.34
CA LEU A 5 25.57 25.53 -17.01
C LEU A 5 25.69 24.38 -15.99
N ASP A 6 26.45 24.57 -14.90
CA ASP A 6 26.55 23.57 -13.82
C ASP A 6 25.21 23.34 -13.11
N GLY A 7 24.44 24.41 -12.86
CA GLY A 7 23.11 24.30 -12.26
C GLY A 7 22.13 23.52 -13.14
N ASP A 8 22.23 23.65 -14.46
CA ASP A 8 21.34 22.95 -15.38
C ASP A 8 21.67 21.46 -15.51
N VAL A 9 22.96 21.11 -15.61
CA VAL A 9 23.42 19.70 -15.60
C VAL A 9 22.97 18.98 -14.33
N VAL A 10 23.05 19.64 -13.17
CA VAL A 10 22.58 19.05 -11.90
C VAL A 10 21.06 18.81 -11.92
N ARG A 11 20.26 19.75 -12.45
CA ARG A 11 18.80 19.57 -12.59
C ARG A 11 18.46 18.42 -13.52
N GLN A 12 19.11 18.36 -14.69
CA GLN A 12 18.91 17.27 -15.66
C GLN A 12 19.24 15.90 -15.05
N ARG A 13 20.36 15.79 -14.34
CA ARG A 13 20.74 14.55 -13.65
C ARG A 13 19.72 14.12 -12.59
N ARG A 14 19.19 15.07 -11.80
CA ARG A 14 18.13 14.77 -10.81
C ARG A 14 16.85 14.27 -11.48
N ALA A 15 16.44 14.89 -12.59
CA ALA A 15 15.27 14.46 -13.35
C ALA A 15 15.45 13.04 -13.91
N LEU A 16 16.60 12.77 -14.54
CA LEU A 16 16.93 11.43 -15.07
C LEU A 16 16.95 10.37 -13.97
N ASN A 17 17.58 10.67 -12.82
CA ASN A 17 17.61 9.74 -11.69
C ASN A 17 16.21 9.43 -11.16
N TRP A 18 15.33 10.43 -11.10
CA TRP A 18 13.95 10.24 -10.67
C TRP A 18 13.18 9.34 -11.63
N ILE A 19 13.27 9.60 -12.95
CA ILE A 19 12.61 8.80 -13.99
C ILE A 19 13.12 7.36 -13.97
N THR A 20 14.44 7.17 -13.91
CA THR A 20 15.06 5.83 -13.85
C THR A 20 14.62 5.06 -12.60
N SER A 21 14.51 5.76 -11.46
CA SER A 21 14.07 5.14 -10.20
C SER A 21 12.61 4.69 -10.28
N LEU A 22 11.72 5.50 -10.86
CA LEU A 22 10.33 5.10 -11.10
C LEU A 22 10.24 3.91 -12.06
N HIS A 23 10.98 3.94 -13.16
CA HIS A 23 11.00 2.83 -14.12
C HIS A 23 11.48 1.52 -13.45
N ALA A 24 12.56 1.58 -12.66
CA ALA A 24 13.04 0.42 -11.92
C ALA A 24 12.03 -0.07 -10.85
N TYR A 25 11.29 0.85 -10.22
CA TYR A 25 10.21 0.52 -9.29
C TYR A 25 9.06 -0.24 -9.98
N GLU A 26 8.61 0.27 -11.13
CA GLU A 26 7.55 -0.35 -11.95
C GLU A 26 7.98 -1.71 -12.51
N GLU A 27 9.22 -1.83 -12.97
CA GLU A 27 9.77 -3.08 -13.47
C GLU A 27 9.93 -4.13 -12.36
N HIS A 28 10.33 -3.71 -11.16
CA HIS A 28 10.31 -4.60 -10.00
C HIS A 28 8.89 -5.13 -9.73
N TRP A 29 7.90 -4.24 -9.70
CA TRP A 29 6.51 -4.63 -9.50
C TRP A 29 6.02 -5.59 -10.59
N ARG A 30 6.34 -5.32 -11.86
CA ARG A 30 6.00 -6.18 -12.99
C ARG A 30 6.61 -7.59 -12.85
N ARG A 31 7.90 -7.67 -12.51
CA ARG A 31 8.62 -8.95 -12.39
C ARG A 31 8.21 -9.77 -11.17
N VAL A 32 8.01 -9.12 -10.02
CA VAL A 32 7.77 -9.81 -8.74
C VAL A 32 6.27 -9.94 -8.43
N GLY A 33 5.42 -9.18 -9.13
CA GLY A 33 3.97 -9.10 -8.87
C GLY A 33 3.61 -8.35 -7.59
N ARG A 34 4.58 -7.68 -6.95
CA ARG A 34 4.38 -6.89 -5.72
C ARG A 34 5.31 -5.70 -5.69
N THR A 35 4.87 -4.65 -5.01
CA THR A 35 5.69 -3.45 -4.82
C THR A 35 6.88 -3.73 -3.89
N PRO A 36 8.01 -3.04 -4.10
CA PRO A 36 9.13 -3.03 -3.15
C PRO A 36 8.67 -2.69 -1.73
N ARG A 37 9.11 -3.47 -0.74
CA ARG A 37 8.72 -3.27 0.67
C ARG A 37 9.42 -2.05 1.26
N GLU A 38 8.64 -1.08 1.71
CA GLU A 38 9.17 0.15 2.31
C GLU A 38 9.65 -0.02 3.75
N ASN A 39 8.91 -0.81 4.53
CA ASN A 39 9.12 -0.98 5.96
C ASN A 39 9.21 -2.48 6.27
N THR A 40 10.41 -3.05 6.10
CA THR A 40 10.67 -4.43 6.50
C THR A 40 11.63 -4.45 7.69
N ARG A 41 11.38 -5.34 8.67
CA ARG A 41 12.34 -5.63 9.76
C ARG A 41 13.49 -6.52 9.29
N ALA A 42 13.27 -7.31 8.23
CA ALA A 42 14.28 -8.15 7.58
C ALA A 42 15.07 -7.39 6.50
N LYS A 43 15.65 -6.23 6.85
CA LYS A 43 16.37 -5.39 5.87
C LYS A 43 17.58 -6.10 5.27
N THR A 44 18.20 -6.99 6.05
CA THR A 44 19.40 -7.76 5.68
C THR A 44 19.14 -8.87 4.67
N THR A 45 17.89 -9.33 4.53
CA THR A 45 17.52 -10.42 3.61
C THR A 45 16.98 -9.92 2.27
N LEU A 46 16.78 -8.61 2.10
CA LEU A 46 16.32 -8.04 0.84
C LEU A 46 17.51 -7.74 -0.09
N PRO A 47 17.39 -8.03 -1.39
CA PRO A 47 18.32 -7.51 -2.38
C PRO A 47 18.45 -5.99 -2.26
N ASN A 48 19.67 -5.47 -2.35
CA ASN A 48 19.96 -4.04 -2.16
C ASN A 48 19.07 -3.15 -3.04
N ASP A 49 18.87 -3.53 -4.30
CA ASP A 49 18.04 -2.77 -5.25
C ASP A 49 16.58 -2.69 -4.79
N ALA A 50 16.01 -3.80 -4.31
CA ALA A 50 14.63 -3.82 -3.82
C ALA A 50 14.47 -2.94 -2.57
N ARG A 51 15.49 -2.89 -1.71
CA ARG A 51 15.50 -2.01 -0.54
C ARG A 51 15.55 -0.54 -0.96
N HIS A 52 16.43 -0.18 -1.89
CA HIS A 52 16.55 1.19 -2.39
C HIS A 52 15.27 1.68 -3.07
N LEU A 53 14.60 0.83 -3.85
CA LEU A 53 13.32 1.15 -4.47
C LEU A 53 12.19 1.37 -3.44
N GLY A 54 12.16 0.55 -2.37
CA GLY A 54 11.23 0.75 -1.26
C GLY A 54 11.48 2.07 -0.52
N GLU A 55 12.75 2.44 -0.31
CA GLU A 55 13.12 3.71 0.31
C GLU A 55 12.79 4.91 -0.59
N TRP A 56 13.03 4.80 -1.90
CA TRP A 56 12.69 5.82 -2.89
C TRP A 56 11.19 6.11 -2.90
N ALA A 57 10.36 5.07 -2.93
CA ALA A 57 8.90 5.22 -2.98
C ALA A 57 8.36 5.83 -1.67
N ARG A 58 8.95 5.45 -0.52
CA ARG A 58 8.62 6.02 0.78
C ARG A 58 8.96 7.51 0.84
N TYR A 59 10.07 7.91 0.22
CA TYR A 59 10.45 9.30 0.09
C TYR A 59 9.43 10.10 -0.74
N GLN A 60 8.95 9.53 -1.86
CA GLN A 60 7.93 10.19 -2.68
C GLN A 60 6.64 10.45 -1.89
N ARG A 61 6.18 9.48 -1.08
CA ARG A 61 5.01 9.65 -0.19
C ARG A 61 5.25 10.68 0.91
N ARG A 62 6.41 10.63 1.56
CA ARG A 62 6.73 11.55 2.67
C ARG A 62 6.84 13.01 2.22
N PHE A 63 7.35 13.23 1.02
CA PHE A 63 7.62 14.57 0.48
C PHE A 63 6.74 14.88 -0.73
N GLU A 64 5.48 14.41 -0.69
CA GLU A 64 4.50 14.59 -1.75
C GLU A 64 4.29 16.07 -2.14
N GLY A 65 4.29 16.97 -1.15
CA GLY A 65 4.18 18.42 -1.37
C GLY A 65 5.39 19.06 -2.06
N GLY A 66 6.52 18.34 -2.14
CA GLY A 66 7.73 18.78 -2.85
C GLY A 66 7.82 18.27 -4.29
N LEU A 67 6.85 17.49 -4.76
CA LEU A 67 6.82 16.96 -6.12
C LEU A 67 6.36 18.03 -7.11
N ASN A 68 7.03 18.11 -8.26
CA ASN A 68 6.54 18.93 -9.35
C ASN A 68 5.34 18.29 -10.06
N ALA A 69 4.66 19.05 -10.93
CA ALA A 69 3.46 18.61 -11.62
C ALA A 69 3.66 17.32 -12.43
N TYR A 70 4.80 17.19 -13.14
CA TYR A 70 5.11 15.98 -13.90
C TYR A 70 5.30 14.77 -12.99
N GLN A 71 6.06 14.91 -11.90
CA GLN A 71 6.34 13.82 -10.98
C GLN A 71 5.06 13.30 -10.31
N ARG A 72 4.20 14.21 -9.85
CA ARG A 72 2.90 13.88 -9.27
C ARG A 72 2.03 13.13 -10.28
N ALA A 73 1.79 13.73 -11.46
CA ALA A 73 0.98 13.11 -12.49
C ALA A 73 1.52 11.73 -12.92
N ARG A 74 2.84 11.57 -13.00
CA ARG A 74 3.46 10.31 -13.41
C ARG A 74 3.38 9.22 -12.34
N LEU A 75 3.34 9.58 -11.06
CA LEU A 75 3.06 8.66 -9.95
C LEU A 75 1.57 8.31 -9.89
N ASP A 76 0.68 9.27 -10.11
CA ASP A 76 -0.79 9.05 -10.09
C ASP A 76 -1.24 8.01 -11.11
N VAL A 77 -0.60 7.96 -12.28
CA VAL A 77 -0.92 6.98 -13.34
C VAL A 77 -0.09 5.70 -13.27
N SER A 78 0.83 5.59 -12.30
CA SER A 78 1.67 4.40 -12.19
C SER A 78 0.85 3.21 -11.67
N PRO A 79 0.85 2.06 -12.37
CA PRO A 79 0.12 0.88 -11.91
C PRO A 79 0.75 0.25 -10.66
N ALA A 80 2.01 0.59 -10.37
CA ALA A 80 2.76 0.06 -9.24
C ALA A 80 2.71 0.98 -8.00
N PHE A 81 2.47 2.27 -8.16
CA PHE A 81 2.69 3.23 -7.07
C PHE A 81 1.43 3.54 -6.26
N GLU A 82 1.45 3.07 -5.01
CA GLU A 82 0.45 3.27 -3.94
C GLU A 82 0.51 4.57 -3.12
N TRP A 83 -0.27 5.64 -3.31
CA TRP A 83 -0.20 6.77 -2.34
C TRP A 83 -0.48 6.35 -0.89
N ASP A 84 -1.58 5.62 -0.67
CA ASP A 84 -1.91 5.08 0.64
C ASP A 84 -1.94 3.54 0.63
N ILE A 85 -0.75 2.96 0.76
CA ILE A 85 -0.56 1.49 0.78
C ILE A 85 -1.35 0.86 1.94
N LEU A 86 -1.42 1.54 3.09
CA LEU A 86 -2.05 0.98 4.28
C LEU A 86 -3.57 0.95 4.12
N GLU A 87 -4.14 2.01 3.56
CA GLU A 87 -5.57 2.07 3.24
C GLU A 87 -5.95 1.07 2.15
N ARG A 88 -5.17 0.97 1.06
CA ARG A 88 -5.39 -0.06 0.04
C ARG A 88 -5.38 -1.46 0.63
N ALA A 89 -4.36 -1.79 1.43
CA ALA A 89 -4.25 -3.09 2.07
C ALA A 89 -5.40 -3.36 3.04
N TRP A 90 -5.88 -2.33 3.74
CA TRP A 90 -7.04 -2.44 4.63
C TRP A 90 -8.32 -2.72 3.83
N ASN A 91 -8.56 -1.97 2.76
CA ASN A 91 -9.73 -2.14 1.87
C ASN A 91 -9.75 -3.53 1.23
N GLN A 92 -8.61 -4.00 0.73
CA GLN A 92 -8.50 -5.34 0.15
C GLN A 92 -8.88 -6.44 1.16
N ARG A 93 -8.38 -6.35 2.41
CA ARG A 93 -8.73 -7.32 3.45
C ARG A 93 -10.20 -7.26 3.86
N LEU A 94 -10.80 -6.06 3.87
CA LEU A 94 -12.23 -5.91 4.09
C LEU A 94 -13.04 -6.57 2.97
N GLU A 95 -12.65 -6.35 1.72
CA GLU A 95 -13.28 -6.95 0.55
C GLU A 95 -13.18 -8.48 0.57
N GLU A 96 -12.02 -9.04 0.92
CA GLU A 96 -11.87 -10.48 1.14
C GLU A 96 -12.85 -11.00 2.20
N CYS A 97 -13.05 -10.27 3.31
CA CYS A 97 -14.07 -10.63 4.31
C CYS A 97 -15.50 -10.53 3.76
N ALA A 98 -15.79 -9.53 2.93
CA ALA A 98 -17.10 -9.34 2.31
C ALA A 98 -17.42 -10.43 1.27
N THR A 99 -16.42 -10.85 0.50
CA THR A 99 -16.50 -11.97 -0.45
C THR A 99 -16.69 -13.29 0.30
N PHE A 100 -15.93 -13.51 1.37
CA PHE A 100 -16.13 -14.68 2.24
C PHE A 100 -17.55 -14.71 2.80
N LEU A 101 -18.06 -13.58 3.30
CA LEU A 101 -19.43 -13.49 3.78
C LEU A 101 -20.46 -13.84 2.70
N SER A 102 -20.25 -13.36 1.48
CA SER A 102 -21.19 -13.59 0.37
C SER A 102 -21.18 -15.04 -0.11
N THR A 103 -20.06 -15.75 0.02
CA THR A 103 -19.90 -17.13 -0.45
C THR A 103 -20.23 -18.16 0.64
N ALA A 104 -19.79 -17.94 1.88
CA ALA A 104 -20.00 -18.86 2.99
C ALA A 104 -21.26 -18.56 3.81
N GLY A 105 -21.94 -17.43 3.58
CA GLY A 105 -23.13 -17.01 4.32
C GLY A 105 -22.85 -16.60 5.78
N ARG A 106 -21.59 -16.42 6.16
CA ARG A 106 -21.16 -16.09 7.53
C ARG A 106 -19.83 -15.37 7.53
N LEU A 107 -19.51 -14.73 8.65
CA LEU A 107 -18.17 -14.16 8.86
C LEU A 107 -17.11 -15.27 9.08
N PRO A 108 -15.83 -14.99 8.74
CA PRO A 108 -14.70 -15.87 9.03
C PRO A 108 -14.54 -16.17 10.53
N ARG A 109 -14.14 -17.40 10.89
CA ARG A 109 -13.98 -17.86 12.29
C ARG A 109 -12.51 -18.11 12.67
N LEU A 110 -12.17 -17.80 13.92
CA LEU A 110 -10.81 -17.99 14.46
C LEU A 110 -10.41 -19.46 14.68
N HIS A 111 -11.36 -20.39 14.63
CA HIS A 111 -11.09 -21.83 14.77
C HIS A 111 -11.33 -22.58 13.45
N ALA A 112 -11.31 -21.86 12.32
CA ALA A 112 -11.42 -22.48 11.02
C ALA A 112 -10.20 -23.38 10.74
N ALA A 113 -10.46 -24.57 10.20
CA ALA A 113 -9.39 -25.48 9.77
C ALA A 113 -8.62 -24.93 8.56
N GLU A 114 -9.32 -24.17 7.70
CA GLU A 114 -8.75 -23.54 6.52
C GLU A 114 -7.87 -22.34 6.89
N PRO A 115 -6.55 -22.36 6.59
CA PRO A 115 -5.62 -21.30 6.98
C PRO A 115 -6.01 -19.91 6.42
N SER A 116 -6.57 -19.86 5.21
CA SER A 116 -6.99 -18.60 4.60
C SER A 116 -8.16 -17.94 5.37
N GLU A 117 -9.15 -18.74 5.81
CA GLU A 117 -10.24 -18.26 6.66
C GLU A 117 -9.72 -17.78 8.02
N PHE A 118 -8.83 -18.56 8.65
CA PHE A 118 -8.24 -18.18 9.93
C PHE A 118 -7.54 -16.81 9.86
N ILE A 119 -6.79 -16.55 8.80
CA ILE A 119 -6.09 -15.27 8.59
C ILE A 119 -7.09 -14.11 8.49
N LEU A 120 -8.18 -14.29 7.73
CA LEU A 120 -9.25 -13.29 7.61
C LEU A 120 -9.94 -13.04 8.94
N ALA A 121 -10.27 -14.11 9.68
CA ALA A 121 -10.92 -14.00 10.99
C ALA A 121 -10.02 -13.26 11.99
N ARG A 122 -8.72 -13.55 11.99
CA ARG A 122 -7.75 -12.88 12.86
C ARG A 122 -7.60 -11.41 12.52
N TRP A 123 -7.61 -11.06 11.23
CA TRP A 123 -7.60 -9.66 10.81
C TRP A 123 -8.89 -8.95 11.23
N LEU A 124 -10.05 -9.54 10.94
CA LEU A 124 -11.36 -8.95 11.26
C LEU A 124 -11.54 -8.75 12.77
N GLY A 125 -11.17 -9.74 13.58
CA GLY A 125 -11.24 -9.63 15.05
C GLY A 125 -10.41 -8.46 15.60
N ARG A 126 -9.22 -8.21 15.03
CA ARG A 126 -8.42 -7.02 15.40
C ARG A 126 -9.10 -5.71 15.01
N GLN A 127 -9.77 -5.66 13.86
CA GLN A 127 -10.51 -4.48 13.43
C GLN A 127 -11.73 -4.23 14.32
N LEU A 128 -12.47 -5.28 14.68
CA LEU A 128 -13.61 -5.20 15.59
C LEU A 128 -13.20 -4.74 17.00
N PHE A 129 -12.08 -5.24 17.52
CA PHE A 129 -11.52 -4.75 18.79
C PHE A 129 -11.17 -3.26 18.73
N ARG A 130 -10.53 -2.81 17.64
CA ARG A 130 -10.23 -1.38 17.43
C ARG A 130 -11.48 -0.52 17.33
N LEU A 131 -12.53 -1.03 16.66
CA LEU A 131 -13.83 -0.38 16.60
C LEU A 131 -14.45 -0.26 17.99
N GLN A 132 -14.45 -1.34 18.78
CA GLN A 132 -15.00 -1.37 20.13
C GLN A 132 -14.31 -0.37 21.07
N CYS A 133 -12.98 -0.25 20.99
CA CYS A 133 -12.22 0.70 21.82
C CYS A 133 -12.18 2.12 21.24
N GLY A 134 -12.90 2.43 20.16
CA GLY A 134 -12.92 3.77 19.55
C GLY A 134 -11.59 4.20 18.93
N ARG A 135 -10.70 3.25 18.59
CA ARG A 135 -9.37 3.51 17.99
C ARG A 135 -9.33 3.30 16.48
N LEU A 136 -10.49 3.02 15.88
CA LEU A 136 -10.61 2.87 14.44
C LEU A 136 -11.03 4.20 13.83
N GLU A 137 -10.36 4.58 12.74
CA GLU A 137 -10.70 5.77 11.97
C GLU A 137 -12.17 5.74 11.51
N THR A 138 -12.82 6.90 11.52
CA THR A 138 -14.25 7.05 11.21
C THR A 138 -14.65 6.40 9.89
N LYS A 139 -13.87 6.62 8.83
CA LYS A 139 -14.11 6.01 7.51
C LYS A 139 -14.13 4.48 7.58
N ARG A 140 -13.11 3.88 8.19
CA ARG A 140 -13.00 2.43 8.39
C ARG A 140 -14.11 1.87 9.28
N ALA A 141 -14.51 2.63 10.30
CA ALA A 141 -15.63 2.26 11.16
C ALA A 141 -16.95 2.20 10.38
N VAL A 142 -17.21 3.16 9.48
CA VAL A 142 -18.39 3.13 8.60
C VAL A 142 -18.40 1.88 7.74
N GLU A 143 -17.27 1.53 7.11
CA GLU A 143 -17.18 0.35 6.24
C GLU A 143 -17.35 -0.98 7.01
N LEU A 144 -16.76 -1.11 8.21
CA LEU A 144 -17.01 -2.28 9.06
C LEU A 144 -18.48 -2.39 9.48
N HIS A 145 -19.11 -1.29 9.85
CA HIS A 145 -20.54 -1.31 10.17
C HIS A 145 -21.38 -1.76 8.97
N ARG A 146 -21.01 -1.39 7.74
CA ARG A 146 -21.69 -1.88 6.53
C ARG A 146 -21.52 -3.40 6.38
N LEU A 147 -20.31 -3.93 6.55
CA LEU A 147 -20.06 -5.37 6.52
C LEU A 147 -20.88 -6.12 7.58
N LEU A 148 -20.90 -5.62 8.82
CA LEU A 148 -21.65 -6.23 9.92
C LEU A 148 -23.17 -6.19 9.70
N ARG A 149 -23.69 -5.10 9.12
CA ARG A 149 -25.12 -5.03 8.73
C ARG A 149 -25.45 -6.05 7.65
N LYS A 150 -24.56 -6.23 6.66
CA LYS A 150 -24.73 -7.27 5.64
C LYS A 150 -24.75 -8.65 6.29
N ALA A 151 -23.84 -8.93 7.22
CA ALA A 151 -23.75 -10.23 7.91
C ALA A 151 -24.97 -10.59 8.78
N ARG A 152 -25.77 -9.60 9.21
CA ARG A 152 -27.02 -9.86 9.96
C ARG A 152 -28.21 -10.18 9.06
N ARG A 153 -28.09 -9.95 7.75
CA ARG A 153 -29.16 -10.14 6.77
C ARG A 153 -29.01 -11.41 5.94
N VAL A 154 -27.85 -12.06 6.05
CA VAL A 154 -27.54 -13.35 5.43
C VAL A 154 -27.77 -14.42 6.48
#